data_AF-A0A8S3YAJ4-F1
#
_entry.id   AF-A0A8S3YAJ4-F1
#
_cell.length_a   1.000
_cell.length_b   1.000
_cell.length_c   1.000
_cell.angle_alpha   90.00
_cell.angle_beta   90.00
_cell.angle_gamma   90.00
#
_symmetry.space_group_name_H-M   'P 1'
#
loop_
_entity.id
_entity.type
_entity.pdbx_description
1 polymer ?
#
loop_
_entity_poly.entity_id
_entity_poly.type
_entity_poly.pdbx_seq_one_letter_code
_entity_poly.pdbx_strand_id
1 'polypeptide(L)'
;MSIIRRSPPGSKVHQVSSESDISNIEPENPLNYVGRRQKKTRNEDQRKGIDDSLKDELLSMLTNWKKDQDLILSKLCSDIAELKQQNANIQSTNIEMEKALTFISTKYEGMNTKIINLERERKENYNYILSLENRLEDVQKRLKSTVIEFRNLPTPAQNIKQETQQDLCDLVQKICDVLNVNFHPSEIKDIFRIKTKAGVSTVITELTSVLSKNKILSGAKEFNKININNKLSSKSIGLSSSTMPNIYI
;
A
#
# COMPACT_ATOMS: atom_id res chain seq x y z
N MET A 1 2.64 -14.99 -12.04
CA MET A 1 3.95 -14.42 -11.65
C MET A 1 4.82 -15.54 -11.13
N SER A 2 6.04 -15.66 -11.65
CA SER A 2 6.96 -16.79 -11.43
C SER A 2 7.56 -16.75 -10.01
N ILE A 3 7.50 -17.86 -9.29
CA ILE A 3 8.08 -18.01 -7.94
C ILE A 3 9.50 -18.52 -8.10
N ILE A 4 10.48 -17.66 -7.87
CA ILE A 4 11.90 -18.02 -7.84
C ILE A 4 12.20 -18.63 -6.46
N ARG A 5 12.38 -19.95 -6.42
CA ARG A 5 12.97 -20.65 -5.26
C ARG A 5 14.50 -20.66 -5.41
N ARG A 6 15.23 -20.11 -4.43
CA ARG A 6 16.69 -20.23 -4.35
C ARG A 6 17.04 -21.33 -3.34
N SER A 7 17.92 -22.24 -3.75
CA SER A 7 18.49 -23.29 -2.90
C SER A 7 19.69 -22.75 -2.09
N PRO A 8 19.99 -23.30 -0.91
CA PRO A 8 21.14 -22.89 -0.10
C PRO A 8 22.46 -23.49 -0.65
N PRO A 9 23.61 -22.81 -0.48
CA PRO A 9 24.91 -23.36 -0.84
C PRO A 9 25.31 -24.47 0.15
N GLY A 10 25.71 -25.63 -0.37
CA GLY A 10 26.15 -26.78 0.41
C GLY A 10 27.46 -26.50 1.15
N SER A 11 27.46 -26.67 2.47
CA SER A 11 28.68 -26.67 3.26
C SER A 11 29.43 -27.99 3.04
N LYS A 12 30.56 -27.94 2.34
CA LYS A 12 31.58 -28.98 2.48
C LYS A 12 32.43 -28.63 3.70
N VAL A 13 32.08 -29.23 4.83
CA VAL A 13 32.94 -29.25 6.01
C VAL A 13 34.11 -30.19 5.68
N HIS A 14 35.30 -29.63 5.44
CA HIS A 14 36.52 -30.43 5.50
C HIS A 14 36.93 -30.57 6.96
N GLN A 15 36.60 -31.74 7.49
CA GLN A 15 37.09 -32.24 8.77
C GLN A 15 38.57 -32.60 8.58
N VAL A 16 39.48 -31.80 9.14
CA VAL A 16 40.91 -32.12 9.16
C VAL A 16 41.19 -32.74 10.53
N SER A 17 41.32 -34.05 10.56
CA SER A 17 41.77 -34.83 11.71
C SER A 17 43.30 -34.84 11.77
N SER A 18 43.82 -34.57 12.96
CA SER A 18 45.24 -34.57 13.33
C SER A 18 45.81 -35.99 13.37
N GLU A 19 47.07 -36.18 12.96
CA GLU A 19 47.91 -37.25 13.53
C GLU A 19 49.34 -36.73 13.75
N SER A 20 49.85 -36.99 14.95
CA SER A 20 51.22 -36.71 15.40
C SER A 20 52.02 -38.00 15.25
N ASP A 21 53.00 -38.04 14.36
CA ASP A 21 53.79 -39.24 14.10
C ASP A 21 55.12 -39.21 14.88
N ILE A 22 55.04 -39.54 16.18
CA ILE A 22 56.21 -39.89 17.01
C ILE A 22 55.85 -41.17 17.76
N SER A 23 56.23 -42.32 17.18
CA SER A 23 56.80 -43.45 17.92
C SER A 23 56.92 -44.68 17.01
N ASN A 24 58.14 -45.01 16.59
CA ASN A 24 58.57 -46.41 16.61
C ASN A 24 60.11 -46.49 16.59
N ILE A 25 60.64 -46.76 17.78
CA ILE A 25 61.98 -47.28 18.00
C ILE A 25 61.86 -48.80 17.87
N GLU A 26 62.61 -49.42 16.98
CA GLU A 26 63.02 -50.81 17.15
C GLU A 26 64.55 -50.92 17.09
N PRO A 27 65.18 -51.63 18.07
CA PRO A 27 66.62 -51.79 18.14
C PRO A 27 67.03 -53.21 17.71
N GLU A 28 67.72 -53.39 16.59
CA GLU A 28 68.43 -54.68 16.36
C GLU A 28 69.77 -54.56 15.63
N ASN A 29 70.79 -54.88 16.43
CA ASN A 29 71.96 -55.73 16.20
C ASN A 29 73.26 -55.20 15.55
N PRO A 30 74.41 -55.58 16.15
CA PRO A 30 75.72 -55.01 15.84
C PRO A 30 76.46 -55.87 14.81
N LEU A 31 76.71 -55.33 13.63
CA LEU A 31 77.66 -55.94 12.70
C LEU A 31 79.09 -55.59 13.10
N ASN A 32 79.70 -56.55 13.80
CA ASN A 32 81.13 -56.70 14.00
C ASN A 32 81.88 -56.63 12.65
N TYR A 33 82.48 -55.49 12.35
CA TYR A 33 83.62 -55.41 11.44
C TYR A 33 84.87 -55.04 12.24
N VAL A 34 85.67 -56.08 12.53
CA VAL A 34 87.04 -55.98 13.05
C VAL A 34 87.92 -55.41 11.94
N GLY A 35 87.93 -54.08 11.82
CA GLY A 35 88.87 -53.33 11.01
C GLY A 35 90.20 -53.13 11.75
N ARG A 36 91.30 -53.56 11.14
CA ARG A 36 92.67 -53.53 11.67
C ARG A 36 93.03 -52.21 12.34
N ARG A 37 93.48 -52.31 13.59
CA ARG A 37 94.05 -51.23 14.42
C ARG A 37 95.41 -50.80 13.86
N GLN A 38 95.42 -49.83 12.94
CA GLN A 38 96.64 -49.06 12.68
C GLN A 38 96.87 -48.11 13.86
N LYS A 39 97.97 -48.33 14.59
CA LYS A 39 98.49 -47.37 15.57
C LYS A 39 98.93 -46.11 14.82
N LYS A 40 98.03 -45.13 14.67
CA LYS A 40 98.44 -43.77 14.34
C LYS A 40 99.10 -43.16 15.56
N THR A 41 100.35 -42.76 15.39
CA THR A 41 101.14 -41.94 16.30
C THR A 41 100.33 -40.72 16.72
N ARG A 42 100.14 -40.59 18.04
CA ARG A 42 99.40 -39.53 18.69
C ARG A 42 100.28 -38.27 18.67
N ASN A 43 100.15 -37.47 17.61
CA ASN A 43 100.68 -36.11 17.56
C ASN A 43 99.80 -35.24 18.49
N GLU A 44 100.25 -35.02 19.72
CA GLU A 44 99.53 -34.26 20.74
C GLU A 44 99.58 -32.73 20.56
N ASP A 45 100.37 -32.22 19.60
CA ASP A 45 100.59 -30.76 19.46
C ASP A 45 99.84 -30.07 18.30
N GLN A 46 98.97 -30.78 17.56
CA GLN A 46 98.19 -30.19 16.45
C GLN A 46 96.67 -30.20 16.64
N ARG A 47 96.14 -30.66 17.78
CA ARG A 47 94.69 -30.79 17.99
C ARG A 47 93.96 -29.55 18.50
N LYS A 48 94.66 -28.53 19.01
CA LYS A 48 94.01 -27.33 19.57
C LYS A 48 93.38 -26.42 18.50
N GLY A 49 93.95 -26.31 17.30
CA GLY A 49 93.46 -25.36 16.29
C GLY A 49 92.26 -25.83 15.45
N ILE A 50 92.07 -27.14 15.24
CA ILE A 50 90.98 -27.67 14.40
C ILE A 50 89.67 -27.83 15.22
N ASP A 51 89.80 -28.16 16.50
CA ASP A 51 88.67 -28.32 17.42
C ASP A 51 88.01 -26.97 17.76
N ASP A 52 88.82 -25.92 17.92
CA ASP A 52 88.34 -24.55 18.13
C ASP A 52 87.60 -24.00 16.88
N SER A 53 88.07 -24.28 15.66
CA SER A 53 87.42 -23.83 14.42
C SER A 53 86.06 -24.49 14.17
N LEU A 54 85.90 -25.80 14.45
CA LEU A 54 84.62 -26.50 14.31
C LEU A 54 83.62 -26.05 15.37
N LYS A 55 84.11 -25.77 16.58
CA LYS A 55 83.30 -25.23 17.67
C LYS A 55 82.79 -23.83 17.33
N ASP A 56 83.63 -22.98 16.74
CA ASP A 56 83.25 -21.63 16.29
C ASP A 56 82.24 -21.69 15.14
N GLU A 57 82.40 -22.62 14.20
CA GLU A 57 81.43 -22.85 13.13
C GLU A 57 80.07 -23.34 13.67
N LEU A 58 80.08 -24.29 14.60
CA LEU A 58 78.86 -24.81 15.23
C LEU A 58 78.17 -23.75 16.08
N LEU A 59 78.94 -22.93 16.83
CA LEU A 59 78.40 -21.75 17.53
C LEU A 59 77.78 -20.78 16.53
N SER A 60 78.47 -20.47 15.43
CA SER A 60 77.98 -19.58 14.38
C SER A 60 76.65 -20.09 13.80
N MET A 61 76.56 -21.38 13.45
CA MET A 61 75.33 -22.00 12.98
C MET A 61 74.20 -21.93 14.01
N LEU A 62 74.47 -22.23 15.29
CA LEU A 62 73.49 -22.11 16.36
C LEU A 62 73.02 -20.66 16.56
N THR A 63 73.92 -19.68 16.46
CA THR A 63 73.54 -18.27 16.57
C THR A 63 72.69 -17.80 15.40
N ASN A 64 72.98 -18.25 14.17
CA ASN A 64 72.19 -17.92 12.99
C ASN A 64 70.81 -18.58 13.06
N TRP A 65 70.75 -19.87 13.42
CA TRP A 65 69.49 -20.56 13.63
C TRP A 65 68.64 -19.90 14.71
N LYS A 66 69.24 -19.49 15.83
CA LYS A 66 68.52 -18.73 16.87
C LYS A 66 67.97 -17.41 16.34
N LYS A 67 68.76 -16.66 15.57
CA LYS A 67 68.30 -15.40 14.94
C LYS A 67 67.12 -15.65 13.99
N ASP A 68 67.17 -16.70 13.19
CA ASP A 68 66.09 -17.06 12.28
C ASP A 68 64.82 -17.47 13.03
N GLN A 69 64.96 -18.24 14.12
CA GLN A 69 63.85 -18.58 15.01
C GLN A 69 63.24 -17.34 15.66
N ASP A 70 64.06 -16.45 16.21
CA ASP A 70 63.60 -15.21 16.83
C ASP A 70 62.86 -14.32 15.81
N LEU A 71 63.33 -14.29 14.56
CA LEU A 71 62.68 -13.55 13.47
C LEU A 71 61.32 -14.16 13.10
N ILE A 72 61.23 -15.48 12.97
CA ILE A 72 59.96 -16.17 12.69
C ILE A 72 58.97 -15.97 13.85
N LEU A 73 59.43 -16.13 15.10
CA LEU A 73 58.58 -15.94 16.28
C LEU A 73 58.09 -14.50 16.40
N SER A 74 58.94 -13.51 16.13
CA SER A 74 58.56 -12.11 16.09
C SER A 74 57.47 -11.84 15.04
N LYS A 75 57.65 -12.40 13.83
CA LYS A 75 56.65 -12.29 12.76
C LYS A 75 55.33 -12.96 13.15
N LEU A 76 55.37 -14.18 13.68
CA LEU A 76 54.18 -14.89 14.16
C LEU A 76 53.45 -14.11 15.27
N CYS A 77 54.18 -13.52 16.21
CA CYS A 77 53.60 -12.67 17.24
C CYS A 77 52.90 -11.44 16.64
N SER A 78 53.51 -10.82 15.61
CA SER A 78 52.91 -9.71 14.87
C SER A 78 51.63 -10.15 14.17
N ASP A 79 51.68 -11.25 13.40
CA ASP A 79 50.53 -11.79 12.67
C ASP A 79 49.37 -12.15 13.63
N ILE A 80 49.69 -12.73 14.79
CA ILE A 80 48.69 -13.05 15.84
C ILE A 80 48.07 -11.77 16.41
N ALA A 81 48.86 -10.72 16.63
CA ALA A 81 48.33 -9.44 17.12
C ALA A 81 47.40 -8.80 16.09
N GLU A 82 47.75 -8.83 14.81
CA GLU A 82 46.90 -8.34 13.72
C GLU A 82 45.60 -9.14 13.62
N LEU A 83 45.65 -10.47 13.69
CA LEU A 83 44.45 -11.32 13.67
C LEU A 83 43.53 -11.03 14.87
N LYS A 84 44.09 -10.82 16.05
CA LYS A 84 43.30 -10.43 17.24
C LYS A 84 42.62 -9.09 17.02
N GLN A 85 43.32 -8.11 16.45
CA GLN A 85 42.75 -6.79 16.15
C GLN A 85 41.63 -6.89 15.10
N GLN A 86 41.84 -7.66 14.03
CA GLN A 86 40.81 -7.88 13.01
C GLN A 86 39.57 -8.56 13.61
N ASN A 87 39.76 -9.58 14.44
CA ASN A 87 38.66 -10.25 15.12
C ASN A 87 37.88 -9.31 16.05
N ALA A 88 38.58 -8.44 16.80
CA ALA A 88 37.93 -7.43 17.63
C ALA A 88 37.10 -6.44 16.78
N ASN A 89 37.64 -5.99 15.65
CA ASN A 89 36.93 -5.11 14.72
C ASN A 89 35.68 -5.79 14.13
N ILE A 90 35.79 -7.06 13.70
CA ILE A 90 34.66 -7.84 13.18
C ILE A 90 33.56 -8.01 14.23
N GLN A 91 33.93 -8.28 15.48
CA GLN A 91 32.93 -8.38 16.56
C GLN A 91 32.22 -7.05 16.79
N SER A 92 32.96 -5.94 16.78
CA SER A 92 32.38 -4.60 16.93
C SER A 92 31.40 -4.28 15.80
N THR A 93 31.77 -4.55 14.55
CA THR A 93 30.89 -4.26 13.39
C THR A 93 29.66 -5.18 13.38
N ASN A 94 29.78 -6.44 13.80
CA ASN A 94 28.64 -7.34 13.93
C ASN A 94 27.61 -6.81 14.95
N ILE A 95 28.07 -6.33 16.11
CA ILE A 95 27.20 -5.73 17.13
C ILE A 95 26.47 -4.50 16.57
N GLU A 96 27.15 -3.66 15.80
CA GLU A 96 26.53 -2.49 15.16
C GLU A 96 25.50 -2.88 14.10
N MET A 97 25.79 -3.90 13.30
CA MET A 97 24.85 -4.43 12.31
C MET A 97 23.59 -5.00 12.96
N GLU A 98 23.72 -5.75 14.06
CA GLU A 98 22.58 -6.27 14.81
C GLU A 98 21.69 -5.15 15.36
N LYS A 99 22.31 -4.08 15.90
CA LYS A 99 21.59 -2.90 16.37
C LYS A 99 20.84 -2.20 15.23
N ALA A 100 21.49 -2.00 14.09
CA ALA A 100 20.87 -1.39 12.91
C ALA A 100 19.70 -2.24 12.38
N LEU A 101 19.88 -3.55 12.31
CA LEU A 101 18.85 -4.49 11.86
C LEU A 101 17.63 -4.47 12.80
N THR A 102 17.87 -4.51 14.11
CA THR A 102 16.82 -4.42 15.12
C THR A 102 16.05 -3.11 15.00
N PHE A 103 16.76 -1.98 14.84
CA PHE A 103 16.14 -0.68 14.63
C PHE A 103 15.25 -0.66 13.37
N ILE A 104 15.76 -1.16 12.24
CA ILE A 104 15.01 -1.24 10.98
C ILE A 104 13.78 -2.12 11.15
N SER A 105 13.90 -3.27 11.81
CA SER A 105 12.78 -4.19 12.04
C SER A 105 11.67 -3.50 12.85
N THR A 106 12.03 -2.82 13.94
CA THR A 106 11.04 -2.06 14.75
C THR A 106 10.36 -0.96 13.93
N LYS A 107 11.11 -0.25 13.07
CA LYS A 107 10.54 0.78 12.20
C LYS A 107 9.61 0.18 11.14
N TYR A 108 9.97 -0.96 10.59
CA TYR A 108 9.16 -1.69 9.63
C TYR A 108 7.83 -2.15 10.25
N GLU A 109 7.86 -2.75 11.44
CA GLU A 109 6.65 -3.17 12.17
C GLU A 109 5.74 -1.98 12.50
N GLY A 110 6.32 -0.86 12.94
CA GLY A 110 5.57 0.37 13.19
C GLY A 110 4.90 0.92 11.93
N MET A 111 5.61 0.91 10.80
CA MET A 111 5.06 1.33 9.52
C MET A 111 3.95 0.39 9.04
N ASN A 112 4.14 -0.91 9.16
CA ASN A 112 3.14 -1.92 8.80
C ASN A 112 1.86 -1.75 9.63
N THR A 113 2.00 -1.55 10.94
CA THR A 113 0.86 -1.28 11.83
C THR A 113 0.11 -0.02 11.42
N LYS A 114 0.83 1.05 11.05
CA LYS A 114 0.23 2.29 10.57
C LYS A 114 -0.55 2.08 9.27
N ILE A 115 0.00 1.31 8.32
CA ILE A 115 -0.68 0.99 7.06
C ILE A 115 -1.99 0.24 7.33
N ILE A 116 -1.95 -0.81 8.16
CA ILE A 116 -3.14 -1.59 8.52
C ILE A 116 -4.22 -0.69 9.15
N ASN A 117 -3.83 0.22 10.05
CA ASN A 117 -4.77 1.15 10.68
C ASN A 117 -5.38 2.12 9.66
N LEU A 118 -4.59 2.66 8.74
CA LEU A 118 -5.08 3.55 7.68
C LEU A 118 -6.02 2.83 6.72
N GLU A 119 -5.76 1.57 6.38
CA GLU A 119 -6.65 0.77 5.54
C GLU A 119 -7.98 0.49 6.24
N ARG A 120 -7.95 0.19 7.54
CA ARG A 120 -9.15 0.01 8.36
C ARG A 120 -9.98 1.30 8.40
N GLU A 121 -9.36 2.42 8.75
CA GLU A 121 -10.02 3.73 8.84
C GLU A 121 -10.61 4.14 7.48
N ARG A 122 -9.86 3.93 6.39
CA ARG A 122 -10.36 4.19 5.02
C ARG A 122 -11.63 3.39 4.73
N LYS A 123 -11.68 2.11 5.12
CA LYS A 123 -12.85 1.25 4.91
C LYS A 123 -14.04 1.72 5.75
N GLU A 124 -13.81 2.10 7.01
CA GLU A 124 -14.85 2.64 7.90
C GLU A 124 -15.42 3.96 7.35
N ASN A 125 -14.55 4.88 6.94
CA ASN A 125 -14.95 6.15 6.33
C ASN A 125 -15.73 5.93 5.03
N TYR A 126 -15.31 5.00 4.17
CA TYR A 126 -16.04 4.67 2.96
C TYR A 126 -17.46 4.18 3.25
N ASN A 127 -17.60 3.25 4.21
CA ASN A 127 -18.91 2.73 4.61
C ASN A 127 -19.80 3.83 5.21
N TYR A 128 -19.20 4.74 6.00
CA TYR A 128 -19.90 5.87 6.58
C TYR A 128 -20.41 6.83 5.49
N ILE A 129 -19.57 7.19 4.52
CA ILE A 129 -19.95 8.02 3.37
C ILE A 129 -21.11 7.38 2.61
N LEU A 130 -21.00 6.09 2.28
CA LEU A 130 -22.08 5.37 1.59
C LEU A 130 -23.40 5.40 2.38
N SER A 131 -23.34 5.27 3.71
CA SER A 131 -24.53 5.37 4.56
C SER A 131 -25.17 6.76 4.52
N LEU A 132 -24.35 7.82 4.47
CA LEU A 132 -24.82 9.19 4.37
C LEU A 132 -25.43 9.47 2.99
N GLU A 133 -24.82 8.97 1.92
CA GLU A 133 -25.33 9.10 0.55
C GLU A 133 -26.70 8.42 0.41
N ASN A 134 -26.85 7.19 0.91
CA ASN A 134 -28.12 6.48 0.92
C ASN A 134 -29.20 7.24 1.70
N ARG A 135 -28.85 7.75 2.90
CA ARG A 135 -29.79 8.53 3.71
C ARG A 135 -30.19 9.84 3.02
N LEU A 136 -29.25 10.50 2.34
CA LEU A 136 -29.52 11.71 1.57
C LEU A 136 -30.45 11.41 0.39
N GLU A 137 -30.21 10.32 -0.33
CA GLU A 137 -31.08 9.87 -1.42
C GLU A 137 -32.50 9.58 -0.93
N ASP A 138 -32.65 8.90 0.20
CA ASP A 138 -33.96 8.62 0.81
C ASP A 138 -34.70 9.89 1.21
N VAL A 139 -33.98 10.88 1.77
CA VAL A 139 -34.55 12.19 2.09
C VAL A 139 -34.99 12.91 0.82
N GLN A 140 -34.16 12.91 -0.24
CA GLN A 140 -34.53 13.54 -1.51
C GLN A 140 -35.72 12.86 -2.19
N LYS A 141 -35.78 11.52 -2.18
CA LYS A 141 -36.95 10.76 -2.66
C LYS A 141 -38.21 11.13 -1.88
N ARG A 142 -38.11 11.26 -0.56
CA ARG A 142 -39.22 11.66 0.30
C ARG A 142 -39.67 13.10 0.02
N LEU A 143 -38.75 14.03 -0.14
CA LEU A 143 -39.08 15.43 -0.49
C LEU A 143 -39.78 15.53 -1.84
N LYS A 144 -39.39 14.71 -2.83
CA LYS A 144 -40.05 14.66 -4.15
C LYS A 144 -41.34 13.84 -4.17
N SER A 145 -41.66 13.14 -3.09
CA SER A 145 -42.82 12.23 -3.06
C SER A 145 -44.14 12.98 -3.27
N THR A 146 -44.26 14.22 -2.79
CA THR A 146 -45.46 15.06 -2.91
C THR A 146 -45.39 16.11 -4.03
N VAL A 147 -44.28 16.14 -4.78
CA VAL A 147 -44.05 17.12 -5.85
C VAL A 147 -44.64 16.63 -7.16
N ILE A 148 -45.34 17.52 -7.88
CA ILE A 148 -45.77 17.35 -9.27
C ILE A 148 -45.12 18.43 -10.14
N GLU A 149 -44.74 18.07 -11.36
CA GLU A 149 -44.24 19.00 -12.37
C GLU A 149 -45.24 19.13 -13.51
N PHE A 150 -45.83 20.31 -13.67
CA PHE A 150 -46.63 20.66 -14.84
C PHE A 150 -45.71 21.25 -15.90
N ARG A 151 -45.31 20.42 -16.85
CA ARG A 151 -44.39 20.78 -17.92
C ARG A 151 -45.16 21.33 -19.11
N ASN A 152 -44.46 22.12 -19.91
CA ASN A 152 -44.97 22.72 -21.13
C ASN A 152 -46.07 23.78 -20.97
N LEU A 153 -46.03 24.52 -19.86
CA LEU A 153 -46.96 25.61 -19.67
C LEU A 153 -46.48 26.86 -20.40
N PRO A 154 -47.38 27.59 -21.09
CA PRO A 154 -47.04 28.86 -21.70
C PRO A 154 -46.65 29.85 -20.60
N THR A 155 -45.57 30.60 -20.85
CA THR A 155 -45.16 31.68 -19.95
C THR A 155 -46.02 32.90 -20.28
N PRO A 156 -46.54 33.63 -19.28
CA PRO A 156 -47.22 34.90 -19.54
C PRO A 156 -46.31 35.80 -20.40
N ALA A 157 -46.89 36.41 -21.43
CA ALA A 157 -46.15 37.23 -22.38
C ALA A 157 -45.31 38.28 -21.64
N GLN A 158 -44.09 38.51 -22.14
CA GLN A 158 -43.00 39.25 -21.47
C GLN A 158 -43.35 40.68 -20.99
N ASN A 159 -44.53 41.21 -21.30
CA ASN A 159 -44.84 42.63 -21.15
C ASN A 159 -45.97 42.97 -20.17
N ILE A 160 -46.62 42.01 -19.49
CA ILE A 160 -47.79 42.35 -18.66
C ILE A 160 -47.79 41.51 -17.38
N LYS A 161 -47.31 42.13 -16.30
CA LYS A 161 -47.31 41.65 -14.89
C LYS A 161 -46.39 40.46 -14.58
N GLN A 162 -45.67 40.57 -13.46
CA GLN A 162 -45.02 39.41 -12.85
C GLN A 162 -46.13 38.47 -12.34
N GLU A 163 -46.07 37.21 -12.76
CA GLU A 163 -46.98 36.17 -12.28
C GLU A 163 -46.81 35.97 -10.77
N THR A 164 -47.93 36.00 -10.05
CA THR A 164 -47.97 35.82 -8.60
C THR A 164 -48.17 34.34 -8.24
N GLN A 165 -47.92 33.98 -6.98
CA GLN A 165 -48.22 32.63 -6.49
C GLN A 165 -49.71 32.28 -6.64
N GLN A 166 -50.60 33.26 -6.49
CA GLN A 166 -52.04 33.06 -6.68
C GLN A 166 -52.36 32.71 -8.14
N ASP A 167 -51.74 33.37 -9.11
CA ASP A 167 -51.93 33.06 -10.54
C ASP A 167 -51.50 31.62 -10.86
N LEU A 168 -50.42 31.14 -10.22
CA LEU A 168 -49.97 29.75 -10.34
C LEU A 168 -50.95 28.76 -9.70
N CYS A 169 -51.50 29.08 -8.52
CA CYS A 169 -52.53 28.27 -7.87
C CYS A 169 -53.78 28.16 -8.75
N ASP A 170 -54.26 29.28 -9.30
CA ASP A 170 -55.41 29.33 -10.19
C ASP A 170 -55.16 28.53 -11.48
N LEU A 171 -53.93 28.55 -11.99
CA LEU A 171 -53.54 27.74 -13.14
C LEU A 171 -53.62 26.23 -12.83
N VAL A 172 -53.07 25.80 -11.70
CA VAL A 172 -53.13 24.39 -11.28
C VAL A 172 -54.57 23.96 -11.01
N GLN A 173 -55.40 24.83 -10.43
CA GLN A 173 -56.83 24.59 -10.22
C GLN A 173 -57.53 24.33 -11.56
N LYS A 174 -57.34 25.22 -12.55
CA LYS A 174 -57.93 25.04 -13.89
C LYS A 174 -57.49 23.73 -14.54
N ILE A 175 -56.23 23.32 -14.36
CA ILE A 175 -55.77 22.03 -14.86
C ILE A 175 -56.53 20.88 -14.17
N CYS A 176 -56.68 20.93 -12.85
CA CYS A 176 -57.40 19.91 -12.11
C CYS A 176 -58.89 19.85 -12.48
N ASP A 177 -59.52 21.00 -12.74
CA ASP A 177 -60.90 21.09 -13.19
C ASP A 177 -61.09 20.42 -14.56
N VAL A 178 -60.16 20.63 -15.50
CA VAL A 178 -60.14 19.96 -16.82
C VAL A 178 -59.95 18.45 -16.68
N LEU A 179 -59.16 18.02 -15.70
CA LEU A 179 -58.95 16.60 -15.38
C LEU A 179 -60.11 15.97 -14.59
N ASN A 180 -61.14 16.75 -14.23
CA ASN A 180 -62.24 16.33 -13.37
C ASN A 180 -61.76 15.76 -12.01
N VAL A 181 -60.68 16.32 -11.47
CA VAL A 181 -60.12 15.94 -10.16
C VAL A 181 -60.54 17.00 -9.15
N ASN A 182 -61.30 16.59 -8.13
CA ASN A 182 -61.62 17.47 -7.00
C ASN A 182 -60.31 17.83 -6.26
N PHE A 183 -59.93 19.09 -6.39
CA PHE A 183 -58.68 19.64 -5.89
C PHE A 183 -58.98 20.97 -5.21
N HIS A 184 -58.48 21.15 -3.98
CA HIS A 184 -58.64 22.40 -3.24
C HIS A 184 -57.30 23.14 -3.13
N PRO A 185 -57.25 24.49 -3.26
CA PRO A 185 -56.02 25.27 -3.17
C PRO A 185 -55.23 25.07 -1.87
N SER A 186 -55.90 24.73 -0.76
CA SER A 186 -55.22 24.41 0.53
C SER A 186 -54.39 23.13 0.48
N GLU A 187 -54.53 22.32 -0.57
CA GLU A 187 -53.70 21.13 -0.77
C GLU A 187 -52.32 21.49 -1.33
N ILE A 188 -52.12 22.73 -1.81
CA ILE A 188 -50.83 23.25 -2.26
C ILE A 188 -50.05 23.72 -1.03
N LYS A 189 -48.86 23.16 -0.84
CA LYS A 189 -47.91 23.60 0.19
C LYS A 189 -46.97 24.67 -0.34
N ASP A 190 -46.45 24.49 -1.55
CA ASP A 190 -45.59 25.46 -2.23
C ASP A 190 -45.79 25.36 -3.75
N ILE A 191 -45.57 26.47 -4.45
CA ILE A 191 -45.71 26.54 -5.89
C ILE A 191 -44.76 27.58 -6.49
N PHE A 192 -44.02 27.16 -7.52
CA PHE A 192 -43.12 28.04 -8.23
C PHE A 192 -42.92 27.59 -9.67
N ARG A 193 -42.51 28.54 -10.52
CA ARG A 193 -42.24 28.29 -11.93
C ARG A 193 -40.74 28.29 -12.21
N ILE A 194 -40.25 27.24 -12.88
CA ILE A 194 -38.91 27.19 -13.46
C ILE A 194 -38.96 27.72 -14.88
N LYS A 195 -38.22 28.80 -15.14
CA LYS A 195 -38.09 29.41 -16.46
C LYS A 195 -37.11 28.59 -17.31
N THR A 196 -37.54 28.16 -18.48
CA THR A 196 -36.69 27.52 -19.50
C THR A 196 -36.47 28.46 -20.69
N LYS A 197 -35.33 28.35 -21.37
CA LYS A 197 -34.89 29.29 -22.43
C LYS A 197 -35.82 29.38 -23.66
N ALA A 198 -36.77 28.46 -23.82
CA ALA A 198 -37.55 28.27 -25.06
C ALA A 198 -38.99 28.82 -25.01
N GLY A 199 -39.32 29.76 -24.11
CA GLY A 199 -40.67 30.35 -24.00
C GLY A 199 -41.74 29.44 -23.36
N VAL A 200 -41.42 28.16 -23.25
CA VAL A 200 -42.13 27.14 -22.50
C VAL A 200 -41.55 27.07 -21.09
N SER A 201 -42.35 26.78 -20.06
CA SER A 201 -41.90 26.69 -18.66
C SER A 201 -42.54 25.52 -17.90
N THR A 202 -41.96 25.19 -16.74
CA THR A 202 -42.46 24.13 -15.85
C THR A 202 -42.93 24.76 -14.56
N VAL A 203 -44.15 24.46 -14.14
CA VAL A 203 -44.64 24.82 -12.79
C VAL A 203 -44.44 23.60 -11.90
N ILE A 204 -43.73 23.79 -10.81
CA ILE A 204 -43.53 22.78 -9.78
C ILE A 204 -44.48 23.09 -8.65
N THR A 205 -45.27 22.10 -8.25
CA THR A 205 -46.24 22.21 -7.17
C THR A 205 -45.92 21.14 -6.13
N GLU A 206 -45.58 21.58 -4.92
CA GLU A 206 -45.48 20.71 -3.76
C GLU A 206 -46.86 20.60 -3.11
N LEU A 207 -47.39 19.37 -3.02
CA LEU A 207 -48.67 19.10 -2.39
C LEU A 207 -48.48 18.73 -0.92
N THR A 208 -49.54 18.89 -0.15
CA THR A 208 -49.62 18.46 1.25
C THR A 208 -49.66 16.93 1.39
N SER A 209 -50.14 16.21 0.37
CA SER A 209 -50.31 14.75 0.42
C SER A 209 -49.96 14.05 -0.89
N VAL A 210 -49.36 12.86 -0.77
CA VAL A 210 -49.10 11.93 -1.88
C VAL A 210 -50.41 11.43 -2.51
N LEU A 211 -51.50 11.37 -1.74
CA LEU A 211 -52.80 10.96 -2.25
C LEU A 211 -53.32 11.94 -3.30
N SER A 212 -53.21 13.24 -3.03
CA SER A 212 -53.58 14.31 -3.96
C SER A 212 -52.75 14.23 -5.25
N LYS A 213 -51.43 13.98 -5.11
CA LYS A 213 -50.56 13.74 -6.26
C LYS A 213 -51.04 12.57 -7.12
N ASN A 214 -51.31 11.42 -6.49
CA ASN A 214 -51.73 10.22 -7.21
C ASN A 214 -53.08 10.40 -7.90
N LYS A 215 -54.01 11.16 -7.31
CA LYS A 215 -55.29 11.52 -7.93
C LYS A 215 -55.07 12.34 -9.20
N ILE A 216 -54.27 13.40 -9.13
CA ILE A 216 -53.95 14.26 -10.29
C ILE A 216 -53.27 13.45 -11.39
N LEU A 217 -52.25 12.64 -11.06
CA LEU A 217 -51.56 11.79 -12.03
C LEU A 217 -52.48 10.76 -12.68
N SER A 218 -53.40 10.17 -11.92
CA SER A 218 -54.38 9.21 -12.44
C SER A 218 -55.39 9.90 -13.34
N GLY A 219 -55.92 11.06 -12.94
CA GLY A 219 -56.81 11.88 -13.77
C GLY A 219 -56.15 12.32 -15.08
N ALA A 220 -54.87 12.73 -15.04
CA ALA A 220 -54.10 13.07 -16.23
C ALA A 220 -53.94 11.89 -17.19
N LYS A 221 -53.67 10.68 -16.66
CA LYS A 221 -53.57 9.46 -17.48
C LYS A 221 -54.93 9.08 -18.08
N GLU A 222 -56.00 9.15 -17.30
CA GLU A 222 -57.35 8.83 -17.76
C GLU A 222 -57.84 9.81 -18.82
N PHE A 223 -57.64 11.11 -18.59
CA PHE A 223 -57.96 12.15 -19.57
C PHE A 223 -57.24 11.91 -20.91
N ASN A 224 -55.94 11.61 -20.88
CA ASN A 224 -55.17 11.35 -22.09
C ASN A 224 -55.53 10.02 -22.77
N LYS A 225 -56.01 9.03 -22.00
CA LYS A 225 -56.52 7.75 -22.53
C LYS A 225 -57.85 7.94 -23.25
N ILE A 226 -58.74 8.78 -22.73
CA ILE A 226 -60.04 9.11 -23.35
C ILE A 226 -59.82 10.03 -24.56
N ASN A 227 -58.94 11.02 -24.44
CA ASN A 227 -58.72 12.06 -25.45
C ASN A 227 -57.41 11.84 -26.23
N ILE A 228 -57.31 10.71 -26.96
CA ILE A 228 -56.08 10.34 -27.69
C ILE A 228 -55.65 11.41 -28.70
N ASN A 229 -56.61 11.98 -29.44
CA ASN A 229 -56.37 12.99 -30.46
C ASN A 229 -56.27 14.42 -29.91
N ASN A 230 -56.74 14.64 -28.67
CA ASN A 230 -56.81 15.94 -28.01
C ASN A 230 -56.27 15.82 -26.58
N LYS A 231 -55.00 15.42 -26.45
CA LYS A 231 -54.34 15.32 -25.15
C LYS A 231 -54.36 16.65 -24.40
N LEU A 232 -54.13 16.59 -23.08
CA LEU A 232 -54.07 17.76 -22.24
C LEU A 232 -53.12 18.81 -22.85
N SER A 233 -53.66 19.99 -23.17
CA SER A 233 -52.95 21.05 -23.90
C SER A 233 -53.33 22.42 -23.36
N SER A 234 -52.55 23.44 -23.67
CA SER A 234 -52.87 24.82 -23.26
C SER A 234 -54.28 25.25 -23.72
N LYS A 235 -54.75 24.74 -24.87
CA LYS A 235 -56.12 24.94 -25.36
C LYS A 235 -57.19 24.41 -24.41
N SER A 236 -56.99 23.20 -23.87
CA SER A 236 -57.97 22.59 -22.95
C SER A 236 -58.14 23.35 -21.65
N ILE A 237 -57.13 24.16 -21.25
CA ILE A 237 -57.15 24.96 -20.02
C ILE A 237 -57.58 26.42 -20.31
N GLY A 238 -57.90 26.74 -21.58
CA GLY A 238 -58.31 28.09 -21.97
C GLY A 238 -57.17 29.12 -22.02
N LEU A 239 -55.92 28.66 -22.15
CA LEU A 239 -54.75 29.54 -22.29
C LEU A 239 -54.48 29.83 -23.77
N SER A 240 -54.67 31.09 -24.17
CA SER A 240 -54.43 31.57 -25.53
C SER A 240 -52.93 31.86 -25.76
N SER A 241 -52.15 30.85 -26.13
CA SER A 241 -50.74 31.01 -26.55
C SER A 241 -50.55 30.75 -28.05
N SER A 242 -49.59 31.43 -28.70
CA SER A 242 -49.32 31.26 -30.14
C SER A 242 -48.82 29.86 -30.49
N THR A 243 -48.18 29.20 -29.53
CA THR A 243 -47.85 27.77 -29.56
C THR A 243 -48.82 27.04 -28.62
N MET A 244 -49.47 25.98 -29.09
CA MET A 244 -50.37 25.15 -28.27
C MET A 244 -49.70 23.82 -27.91
N PRO A 245 -48.74 23.82 -26.97
CA PRO A 245 -48.06 22.58 -26.60
C PRO A 245 -48.98 21.68 -25.79
N ASN A 246 -48.73 20.37 -25.91
CA ASN A 246 -49.26 19.39 -24.97
C ASN A 246 -48.56 19.55 -23.62
N ILE A 247 -49.36 19.55 -22.56
CA ILE A 247 -48.92 19.65 -21.17
C ILE A 247 -48.66 18.24 -20.65
N TYR A 248 -47.51 18.07 -20.02
CA TYR A 248 -47.10 16.81 -19.42
C TYR A 248 -47.06 16.96 -17.91
N ILE A 249 -47.64 15.98 -17.20
CA ILE A 249 -47.73 15.89 -15.75
C ILE A 249 -47.06 14.59 -15.31
#